data_AF-A0A2V2S127-F1
#
_entry.id   AF-A0A2V2S127-F1
#
_cell.length_a   1.000
_cell.length_b   1.000
_cell.length_c   1.000
_cell.angle_alpha   90.00
_cell.angle_beta   90.00
_cell.angle_gamma   90.00
#
_symmetry.space_group_name_H-M   'P 1'
#
loop_
_entity.id
_entity.type
_entity.pdbx_description
1 polymer ?
#
loop_
_entity_poly.entity_id
_entity_poly.type
_entity_poly.pdbx_seq_one_letter_code
_entity_poly.pdbx_strand_id
1 'polypeptide(L)'
;MNINYHAALQAYEAVKVNLPDAVRDDLYRKREANRNRLRANLPKRVKIRDFIAQGSMAIRTTIQEEDGDYDIDDGVSFYSESLEGPFFGFFDMDSDEVRAMVCDALKEEKFSRQPEILGNCVRVYYSEGYHVDVPSFRVSDADTSDERQQLAGKDGWKASDPTEINRWFEERVQKLNQIQDDAGGQFRRMIRLLKRFARSRGKQWNMPNGLKLTMLADECFERSYERDDKAFYFLLSNLHERLQKSRVVWNRAQPESARDRLTKSDADENMSELHQRVSEALKQLEVLWEEKCTWAQARAAWDWVFQTGGFFLEFECSNNNGQGGGESQENTGA
;
A
#
# COMPACT_ATOMS: atom_id res chain seq x y z
N MET A 1 -15.54 13.14 -20.73
CA MET A 1 -16.06 11.84 -20.28
C MET A 1 -17.57 11.92 -20.20
N ASN A 2 -18.25 11.32 -21.19
CA ASN A 2 -19.70 11.44 -21.38
C ASN A 2 -20.51 10.48 -20.50
N ILE A 3 -19.93 9.32 -20.20
CA ILE A 3 -20.54 8.34 -19.29
C ILE A 3 -19.98 8.52 -17.89
N ASN A 4 -20.83 8.35 -16.88
CA ASN A 4 -20.46 8.45 -15.47
C ASN A 4 -20.23 7.07 -14.84
N TYR A 5 -18.96 6.70 -14.69
CA TYR A 5 -18.54 5.43 -14.08
C TYR A 5 -18.18 5.56 -12.60
N HIS A 6 -18.39 6.73 -11.99
CA HIS A 6 -18.01 7.02 -10.61
C HIS A 6 -18.52 5.97 -9.61
N ALA A 7 -19.82 5.70 -9.58
CA ALA A 7 -20.42 4.75 -8.64
C ALA A 7 -19.97 3.31 -8.88
N ALA A 8 -19.85 2.90 -10.15
CA ALA A 8 -19.37 1.57 -10.51
C ALA A 8 -17.91 1.38 -10.07
N LEU A 9 -17.06 2.40 -10.27
CA LEU A 9 -15.66 2.36 -9.88
C LEU A 9 -15.50 2.36 -8.35
N GLN A 10 -16.30 3.13 -7.61
CA GLN A 10 -16.31 3.07 -6.15
C GLN A 10 -16.76 1.70 -5.62
N ALA A 11 -17.80 1.11 -6.21
CA ALA A 11 -18.25 -0.23 -5.83
C ALA A 11 -17.18 -1.28 -6.13
N TYR A 12 -16.53 -1.21 -7.29
CA TYR A 12 -15.42 -2.11 -7.65
C TYR A 12 -14.25 -1.94 -6.68
N GLU A 13 -13.89 -0.70 -6.39
CA GLU A 13 -12.83 -0.40 -5.44
C GLU A 13 -13.15 -0.98 -4.06
N ALA A 14 -14.35 -0.76 -3.54
CA ALA A 14 -14.75 -1.25 -2.23
C ALA A 14 -14.81 -2.79 -2.15
N VAL A 15 -15.29 -3.46 -3.20
CA VAL A 15 -15.58 -4.91 -3.18
C VAL A 15 -14.40 -5.75 -3.66
N LYS A 16 -13.66 -5.30 -4.67
CA LYS A 16 -12.63 -6.09 -5.36
C LYS A 16 -11.21 -5.59 -5.16
N VAL A 17 -11.03 -4.37 -4.65
CA VAL A 17 -9.70 -3.76 -4.51
C VAL A 17 -9.33 -3.49 -3.07
N ASN A 18 -10.17 -2.80 -2.30
CA ASN A 18 -9.91 -2.47 -0.91
C ASN A 18 -9.94 -3.74 -0.06
N LEU A 19 -8.99 -3.89 0.86
CA LEU A 19 -8.96 -5.04 1.75
C LEU A 19 -10.18 -5.03 2.68
N PRO A 20 -11.00 -6.09 2.74
CA PRO A 20 -12.15 -6.15 3.63
C PRO A 20 -11.75 -6.05 5.10
N ASP A 21 -12.61 -5.45 5.93
CA ASP A 21 -12.32 -5.22 7.35
C ASP A 21 -12.07 -6.54 8.10
N ALA A 22 -12.85 -7.58 7.84
CA ALA A 22 -12.67 -8.89 8.47
C ALA A 22 -11.29 -9.52 8.17
N VAL A 23 -10.79 -9.36 6.94
CA VAL A 23 -9.45 -9.83 6.56
C VAL A 23 -8.40 -8.99 7.27
N ARG A 24 -8.57 -7.66 7.27
CA ARG A 24 -7.65 -6.73 7.94
C ARG A 24 -7.54 -7.02 9.45
N ASP A 25 -8.66 -7.29 10.10
CA ASP A 25 -8.71 -7.64 11.52
C ASP A 25 -8.00 -8.96 11.81
N ASP A 26 -8.10 -9.95 10.91
CA ASP A 26 -7.33 -11.18 11.05
C ASP A 26 -5.82 -10.92 10.95
N LEU A 27 -5.38 -10.18 9.93
CA LEU A 27 -3.98 -9.78 9.77
C LEU A 27 -3.47 -9.02 11.01
N TYR A 28 -4.29 -8.16 11.61
CA TYR A 28 -3.94 -7.47 12.86
C TYR A 28 -3.83 -8.39 14.07
N ARG A 29 -4.69 -9.41 14.19
CA ARG A 29 -4.55 -10.42 15.25
C ARG A 29 -3.24 -11.19 15.12
N LYS A 30 -2.86 -11.55 13.90
CA LYS A 30 -1.63 -12.31 13.60
C LYS A 30 -0.38 -11.48 13.87
N ARG A 31 -0.42 -10.19 13.52
CA ARG A 31 0.57 -9.19 13.94
C ARG A 31 0.69 -9.12 15.47
N GLU A 32 -0.41 -8.96 16.19
CA GLU A 32 -0.39 -8.86 17.65
C GLU A 32 0.14 -10.16 18.29
N ALA A 33 -0.14 -11.33 17.70
CA ALA A 33 0.45 -12.59 18.15
C ALA A 33 1.99 -12.57 18.04
N ASN A 34 2.56 -12.01 16.98
CA ASN A 34 4.01 -11.84 16.84
C ASN A 34 4.59 -10.86 17.87
N ARG A 35 3.90 -9.75 18.16
CA ARG A 35 4.29 -8.83 19.24
C ARG A 35 4.31 -9.53 20.60
N ASN A 36 3.32 -10.37 20.88
CA ASN A 36 3.26 -11.16 22.12
C ASN A 36 4.40 -12.18 22.21
N ARG A 37 4.79 -12.83 21.11
CA ARG A 37 5.97 -13.71 21.06
C ARG A 37 7.24 -12.96 21.41
N LEU A 38 7.45 -11.79 20.82
CA LEU A 38 8.62 -10.95 21.12
C LEU A 38 8.64 -10.56 22.59
N ARG A 39 7.51 -10.10 23.16
CA ARG A 39 7.42 -9.77 24.59
C ARG A 39 7.73 -10.97 25.50
N ALA A 40 7.31 -12.17 25.12
CA ALA A 40 7.47 -13.38 25.93
C ALA A 40 8.88 -13.98 25.86
N ASN A 41 9.49 -13.97 24.67
CA ASN A 41 10.66 -14.79 24.35
C ASN A 41 11.97 -13.99 24.28
N LEU A 42 11.91 -12.65 24.20
CA LEU A 42 13.12 -11.85 24.23
C LEU A 42 13.84 -11.94 25.59
N PRO A 43 15.17 -11.85 25.63
CA PRO A 43 15.91 -11.82 26.89
C PRO A 43 15.44 -10.66 27.79
N LYS A 44 15.24 -10.92 29.09
CA LYS A 44 14.68 -9.93 30.05
C LYS A 44 15.41 -8.58 30.10
N ARG A 45 16.71 -8.56 29.76
CA ARG A 45 17.52 -7.35 29.70
C ARG A 45 17.15 -6.44 28.51
N VAL A 46 16.75 -7.02 27.38
CA VAL A 46 16.35 -6.27 26.18
C VAL A 46 15.03 -5.57 26.46
N LYS A 47 14.98 -4.27 26.19
CA LYS A 47 13.81 -3.43 26.39
C LYS A 47 13.29 -2.98 25.04
N ILE A 48 12.08 -3.45 24.72
CA ILE A 48 11.29 -2.90 23.61
C ILE A 48 10.85 -1.50 24.04
N ARG A 49 11.12 -0.51 23.18
CA ARG A 49 10.51 0.81 23.26
C ARG A 49 9.10 0.76 22.66
N ASP A 50 9.00 0.37 21.39
CA ASP A 50 7.76 0.43 20.63
C ASP A 50 7.63 -0.70 19.61
N PHE A 51 6.37 -0.96 19.23
CA PHE A 51 6.05 -1.67 17.99
C PHE A 51 5.51 -0.67 16.96
N ILE A 52 6.01 -0.75 15.74
CA ILE A 52 5.83 0.29 14.73
C ILE A 52 5.20 -0.34 13.50
N ALA A 53 3.88 -0.16 13.36
CA ALA A 53 3.19 -0.58 12.15
C ALA A 53 3.63 0.31 10.98
N GLN A 54 4.02 -0.30 9.86
CA GLN A 54 4.51 0.40 8.67
C GLN A 54 3.81 -0.10 7.41
N GLY A 55 4.26 0.40 6.27
CA GLY A 55 3.86 -0.12 4.97
C GLY A 55 2.42 0.18 4.59
N SER A 56 1.94 -0.55 3.60
CA SER A 56 0.65 -0.29 2.96
C SER A 56 -0.54 -0.48 3.91
N MET A 57 -0.43 -1.38 4.88
CA MET A 57 -1.45 -1.62 5.91
C MET A 57 -1.61 -0.40 6.83
N ALA A 58 -0.49 0.18 7.30
CA ALA A 58 -0.52 1.33 8.21
C ALA A 58 -1.19 2.56 7.58
N ILE A 59 -0.94 2.82 6.30
CA ILE A 59 -1.54 3.96 5.58
C ILE A 59 -2.86 3.63 4.86
N ARG A 60 -3.40 2.42 5.06
CA ARG A 60 -4.65 1.91 4.47
C ARG A 60 -4.67 1.92 2.93
N THR A 61 -3.60 1.45 2.31
CA THR A 61 -3.47 1.34 0.84
C THR A 61 -3.16 -0.08 0.36
N THR A 62 -3.30 -1.09 1.22
CA THR A 62 -3.27 -2.52 0.84
C THR A 62 -4.43 -2.82 -0.10
N ILE A 63 -4.17 -3.64 -1.12
CA ILE A 63 -5.20 -4.12 -2.05
C ILE A 63 -5.43 -5.62 -1.84
N GLN A 64 -6.59 -6.10 -2.27
CA GLN A 64 -6.88 -7.53 -2.32
C GLN A 64 -5.99 -8.22 -3.38
N GLU A 65 -5.35 -9.31 -2.97
CA GLU A 65 -4.59 -10.23 -3.81
C GLU A 65 -5.29 -11.61 -3.76
N GLU A 66 -5.37 -12.31 -4.89
CA GLU A 66 -6.14 -13.57 -5.02
C GLU A 66 -5.49 -14.74 -4.27
N ASP A 67 -4.18 -14.71 -4.11
CA ASP A 67 -3.38 -15.71 -3.39
C ASP A 67 -3.18 -15.38 -1.91
N GLY A 68 -3.76 -14.27 -1.44
CA GLY A 68 -3.62 -13.82 -0.06
C GLY A 68 -2.20 -13.38 0.31
N ASP A 69 -1.32 -13.09 -0.65
CA ASP A 69 0.05 -12.61 -0.43
C ASP A 69 0.07 -11.15 0.07
N TYR A 70 -0.42 -10.96 1.29
CA TYR A 70 -0.37 -9.66 1.97
C TYR A 70 0.96 -9.48 2.68
N ASP A 71 1.51 -8.28 2.57
CA ASP A 71 2.70 -7.85 3.30
C ASP A 71 2.30 -6.96 4.48
N ILE A 72 2.66 -7.41 5.68
CA ILE A 72 2.43 -6.67 6.93
C ILE A 72 3.79 -6.27 7.50
N ASP A 73 4.14 -5.00 7.37
CA ASP A 73 5.31 -4.44 8.03
C ASP A 73 4.98 -4.04 9.48
N ASP A 74 5.60 -4.68 10.46
CA ASP A 74 5.44 -4.38 11.88
C ASP A 74 6.78 -4.40 12.60
N GLY A 75 7.45 -3.26 12.61
CA GLY A 75 8.76 -3.10 13.21
C GLY A 75 8.74 -3.22 14.74
N VAL A 76 9.89 -3.60 15.30
CA VAL A 76 10.15 -3.57 16.74
C VAL A 76 11.32 -2.62 16.99
N SER A 77 11.15 -1.67 17.90
CA SER A 77 12.19 -0.72 18.30
C SER A 77 12.66 -1.02 19.71
N PHE A 78 13.97 -1.07 19.90
CA PHE A 78 14.61 -1.31 21.19
C PHE A 78 15.33 -0.07 21.70
N TYR A 79 15.42 0.06 23.02
CA TYR A 79 16.38 0.98 23.63
C TYR A 79 17.80 0.49 23.33
N SER A 80 18.64 1.35 22.74
CA SER A 80 20.00 0.97 22.31
C SER A 80 20.83 0.46 23.48
N GLU A 81 20.70 1.10 24.65
CA GLU A 81 21.36 0.74 25.90
C GLU A 81 20.97 -0.64 26.44
N SER A 82 19.87 -1.24 25.94
CA SER A 82 19.42 -2.57 26.34
C SER A 82 19.94 -3.71 25.45
N LEU A 83 20.60 -3.36 24.34
CA LEU A 83 21.13 -4.29 23.34
C LEU A 83 22.60 -4.63 23.66
N GLU A 84 22.86 -5.13 24.86
CA GLU A 84 24.19 -5.56 25.26
C GLU A 84 24.59 -6.87 24.55
N GLY A 85 25.77 -6.88 23.94
CA GLY A 85 26.37 -8.02 23.26
C GLY A 85 26.79 -9.16 24.22
N PRO A 86 27.31 -10.26 23.68
CA PRO A 86 27.65 -11.47 24.45
C PRO A 86 28.76 -11.24 25.49
N PHE A 87 29.61 -10.23 25.29
CA PHE A 87 30.57 -9.76 26.29
C PHE A 87 29.96 -8.59 27.07
N PHE A 88 29.13 -8.93 28.05
CA PHE A 88 28.40 -8.00 28.91
C PHE A 88 29.21 -6.75 29.27
N GLY A 89 28.71 -5.58 28.87
CA GLY A 89 29.28 -4.27 29.19
C GLY A 89 30.50 -3.84 28.37
N PHE A 90 30.98 -4.65 27.41
CA PHE A 90 32.12 -4.28 26.55
C PHE A 90 31.72 -3.93 25.12
N PHE A 91 30.67 -4.56 24.58
CA PHE A 91 30.19 -4.33 23.22
C PHE A 91 28.67 -4.39 23.14
N ASP A 92 28.07 -3.50 22.35
CA ASP A 92 26.66 -3.59 21.96
C ASP A 92 26.46 -4.70 20.91
N MET A 93 25.24 -5.20 20.80
CA MET A 93 24.85 -6.09 19.72
C MET A 93 24.98 -5.39 18.36
N ASP A 94 25.54 -6.10 17.39
CA ASP A 94 25.49 -5.68 16.00
C ASP A 94 24.12 -5.95 15.34
N SER A 95 23.96 -5.51 14.09
CA SER A 95 22.71 -5.67 13.34
C SER A 95 22.33 -7.13 13.08
N ASP A 96 23.30 -8.03 13.04
CA ASP A 96 23.08 -9.45 12.74
C ASP A 96 22.64 -10.17 14.01
N GLU A 97 23.30 -9.88 15.13
CA GLU A 97 22.93 -10.37 16.45
C GLU A 97 21.51 -9.95 16.84
N VAL A 98 21.12 -8.69 16.59
CA VAL A 98 19.74 -8.23 16.86
C VAL A 98 18.73 -8.96 15.99
N ARG A 99 18.97 -9.07 14.67
CA ARG A 99 18.06 -9.78 13.77
C ARG A 99 17.96 -11.27 14.10
N ALA A 100 19.06 -11.90 14.53
CA ALA A 100 19.07 -13.28 14.99
C ALA A 100 18.26 -13.44 16.28
N MET A 101 18.45 -12.57 17.27
CA MET A 101 17.67 -12.56 18.51
C MET A 101 16.16 -12.41 18.25
N VAL A 102 15.78 -11.48 17.36
CA VAL A 102 14.37 -11.27 16.98
C VAL A 102 13.81 -12.49 16.26
N CYS A 103 14.58 -13.09 15.35
CA CYS A 103 14.20 -14.33 14.65
C CYS A 103 13.97 -15.49 15.62
N ASP A 104 14.89 -15.71 16.55
CA ASP A 104 14.78 -16.75 17.55
C ASP A 104 13.57 -16.55 18.48
N ALA A 105 13.30 -15.31 18.89
CA ALA A 105 12.15 -14.98 19.73
C ALA A 105 10.80 -15.19 19.01
N LEU A 106 10.78 -15.16 17.68
CA LEU A 106 9.59 -15.38 16.85
C LEU A 106 9.34 -16.86 16.50
N LYS A 107 10.30 -17.76 16.74
CA LYS A 107 10.15 -19.19 16.45
C LYS A 107 9.06 -19.82 17.31
N GLU A 108 8.32 -20.76 16.71
CA GLU A 108 7.38 -21.64 17.41
C GLU A 108 7.39 -23.02 16.77
N GLU A 109 7.37 -24.08 17.57
CA GLU A 109 7.38 -25.47 17.08
C GLU A 109 6.24 -25.77 16.10
N LYS A 110 5.07 -25.15 16.31
CA LYS A 110 3.87 -25.35 15.48
C LYS A 110 3.94 -24.68 14.10
N PHE A 111 4.93 -23.84 13.82
CA PHE A 111 5.05 -23.21 12.51
C PHE A 111 5.52 -24.22 11.47
N SER A 112 4.75 -24.37 10.39
CA SER A 112 5.13 -25.19 9.24
C SER A 112 6.36 -24.65 8.51
N ARG A 113 6.56 -23.33 8.56
CA ARG A 113 7.78 -22.63 8.11
C ARG A 113 8.24 -21.68 9.20
N GLN A 114 9.47 -21.89 9.69
CA GLN A 114 10.05 -21.02 10.72
C GLN A 114 10.34 -19.61 10.16
N PRO A 115 10.41 -18.59 11.04
CA PRO A 115 10.82 -17.25 10.63
C PRO A 115 12.19 -17.23 9.98
N GLU A 116 12.41 -16.28 9.08
CA GLU A 116 13.62 -16.16 8.27
C GLU A 116 14.21 -14.76 8.36
N ILE A 117 15.52 -14.66 8.52
CA ILE A 117 16.23 -13.38 8.48
C ILE A 117 16.42 -12.99 7.01
N LEU A 118 15.82 -11.87 6.61
CA LEU A 118 16.02 -11.24 5.31
C LEU A 118 16.97 -10.05 5.43
N GLY A 119 17.14 -9.32 4.33
CA GLY A 119 18.07 -8.20 4.26
C GLY A 119 17.84 -7.13 5.34
N ASN A 120 16.60 -6.71 5.55
CA ASN A 120 16.27 -5.60 6.45
C ASN A 120 15.21 -5.95 7.52
N CYS A 121 14.78 -7.20 7.59
CA CYS A 121 13.71 -7.63 8.48
C CYS A 121 13.83 -9.12 8.80
N VAL A 122 13.10 -9.55 9.82
CA VAL A 122 12.75 -10.96 10.02
C VAL A 122 11.35 -11.20 9.46
N ARG A 123 11.19 -12.18 8.58
CA ARG A 123 9.90 -12.53 7.97
C ARG A 123 9.26 -13.71 8.68
N VAL A 124 8.02 -13.57 9.11
CA VAL A 124 7.16 -14.64 9.63
C VAL A 124 6.16 -15.04 8.55
N TYR A 125 6.11 -16.33 8.20
CA TYR A 125 5.25 -16.86 7.14
C TYR A 125 3.97 -17.45 7.68
N TYR A 126 2.86 -17.23 6.96
CA TYR A 126 1.57 -17.85 7.25
C TYR A 126 1.12 -18.72 6.09
N SER A 127 0.47 -19.84 6.40
CA SER A 127 0.01 -20.84 5.41
C SER A 127 -1.00 -20.29 4.41
N GLU A 128 -1.70 -19.23 4.82
CA GLU A 128 -2.71 -18.52 4.06
C GLU A 128 -2.12 -17.62 2.96
N GLY A 129 -0.79 -17.53 2.83
CA GLY A 129 -0.09 -16.84 1.75
C GLY A 129 0.63 -15.56 2.19
N TYR A 130 0.10 -14.86 3.20
CA TYR A 130 0.68 -13.61 3.69
C TYR A 130 1.92 -13.81 4.57
N HIS A 131 2.62 -12.70 4.81
CA HIS A 131 3.76 -12.63 5.70
C HIS A 131 3.74 -11.38 6.58
N VAL A 132 4.40 -11.49 7.74
CA VAL A 132 4.68 -10.35 8.62
C VAL A 132 6.18 -10.10 8.62
N ASP A 133 6.58 -8.94 8.13
CA ASP A 133 7.96 -8.46 8.15
C ASP A 133 8.19 -7.62 9.40
N VAL A 134 9.18 -8.03 10.20
CA VAL A 134 9.56 -7.41 11.47
C VAL A 134 10.94 -6.77 11.32
N PRO A 135 11.03 -5.55 10.75
CA PRO A 135 12.26 -4.77 10.79
C PRO A 135 12.61 -4.43 12.25
N SER A 136 13.89 -4.53 12.58
CA SER A 136 14.38 -4.28 13.94
C SER A 136 15.08 -2.92 13.99
N PHE A 137 14.65 -2.07 14.91
CA PHE A 137 15.20 -0.74 15.12
C PHE A 137 15.83 -0.63 16.50
N ARG A 138 16.75 0.31 16.64
CA ARG A 138 17.18 0.80 17.94
C ARG A 138 17.02 2.31 18.01
N VAL A 139 16.89 2.80 19.22
CA VAL A 139 16.89 4.22 19.51
C VAL A 139 17.89 4.56 20.62
N SER A 140 18.71 5.58 20.36
CA SER A 140 19.55 6.21 21.37
C SER A 140 18.94 7.55 21.78
N ASP A 141 19.27 7.99 23.00
CA ASP A 141 18.87 9.31 23.52
C ASP A 141 17.35 9.54 23.44
N ALA A 142 16.59 8.48 23.73
CA ALA A 142 15.15 8.44 23.59
C ALA A 142 14.48 9.60 24.37
N ASP A 143 13.45 10.19 23.75
CA ASP A 143 12.66 11.28 24.32
C ASP A 143 13.45 12.57 24.57
N THR A 144 14.60 12.72 23.91
CA THR A 144 15.42 13.95 23.93
C THR A 144 15.48 14.61 22.54
N SER A 145 16.03 15.82 22.46
CA SER A 145 16.30 16.50 21.19
C SER A 145 17.35 15.81 20.31
N ASP A 146 18.16 14.94 20.90
CA ASP A 146 19.25 14.23 20.24
C ASP A 146 18.88 12.80 19.87
N GLU A 147 17.60 12.43 19.94
CA GLU A 147 17.10 11.09 19.63
C GLU A 147 17.55 10.62 18.24
N ARG A 148 18.11 9.39 18.16
CA ARG A 148 18.53 8.79 16.88
C ARG A 148 17.94 7.41 16.71
N GLN A 149 17.32 7.17 15.56
CA GLN A 149 16.75 5.89 15.20
C GLN A 149 17.57 5.23 14.10
N GLN A 150 17.83 3.93 14.25
CA GLN A 150 18.59 3.14 13.29
C GLN A 150 17.91 1.79 13.04
N LEU A 151 17.87 1.39 11.77
CA LEU A 151 17.45 0.07 11.31
C LEU A 151 18.64 -0.90 11.37
N ALA A 152 18.43 -2.10 11.90
CA ALA A 152 19.34 -3.22 11.75
C ALA A 152 19.19 -3.83 10.34
N GLY A 153 20.11 -3.48 9.44
CA GLY A 153 20.16 -4.04 8.09
C GLY A 153 21.27 -5.08 7.92
N LYS A 154 21.25 -5.77 6.78
CA LYS A 154 22.29 -6.73 6.39
C LYS A 154 23.71 -6.16 6.29
N ASP A 155 23.81 -4.84 6.10
CA ASP A 155 25.06 -4.12 5.92
C ASP A 155 25.40 -3.27 7.18
N GLY A 156 24.77 -3.55 8.32
CA GLY A 156 24.95 -2.81 9.56
C GLY A 156 23.76 -1.92 9.95
N TRP A 157 23.98 -1.11 10.99
CA TRP A 157 23.02 -0.10 11.46
C TRP A 157 22.92 1.07 10.48
N LYS A 158 21.72 1.31 9.94
CA LYS A 158 21.44 2.44 9.04
C LYS A 158 20.51 3.44 9.72
N ALA A 159 20.83 4.73 9.69
CA ALA A 159 19.91 5.78 10.14
C ALA A 159 18.57 5.68 9.40
N SER A 160 17.46 5.63 10.14
CA SER A 160 16.12 5.47 9.58
C SER A 160 15.07 5.88 10.59
N ASP A 161 14.15 6.76 10.19
CA ASP A 161 12.92 7.02 10.94
C ASP A 161 11.81 6.06 10.44
N PRO A 162 11.40 5.08 11.26
CA PRO A 162 10.40 4.10 10.85
C PRO A 162 8.98 4.68 10.72
N THR A 163 8.71 5.86 11.24
CA THR A 163 7.38 6.46 11.22
C THR A 163 7.22 7.56 10.17
N GLU A 164 8.31 7.93 9.49
CA GLU A 164 8.37 9.04 8.53
C GLU A 164 7.29 8.98 7.46
N ILE A 165 7.17 7.86 6.74
CA ILE A 165 6.17 7.69 5.67
C ILE A 165 4.74 7.75 6.24
N ASN A 166 4.51 7.16 7.41
CA ASN A 166 3.18 7.17 8.02
C ASN A 166 2.75 8.59 8.39
N ARG A 167 3.63 9.35 9.05
CA ARG A 167 3.35 10.74 9.44
C ARG A 167 3.11 11.61 8.23
N TRP A 168 4.03 11.55 7.24
CA TRP A 168 3.88 12.29 5.99
C TRP A 168 2.55 11.98 5.29
N PHE A 169 2.19 10.70 5.18
CA PHE A 169 0.98 10.29 4.48
C PHE A 169 -0.28 10.77 5.20
N GLU A 170 -0.31 10.64 6.51
CA GLU A 170 -1.46 11.07 7.31
C GLU A 170 -1.61 12.59 7.29
N GLU A 171 -0.51 13.35 7.41
CA GLU A 171 -0.54 14.80 7.19
C GLU A 171 -1.05 15.17 5.80
N ARG A 172 -0.63 14.43 4.77
CA ARG A 172 -1.07 14.66 3.39
C ARG A 172 -2.58 14.45 3.25
N VAL A 173 -3.12 13.36 3.81
CA VAL A 173 -4.56 13.08 3.86
C VAL A 173 -5.31 14.18 4.59
N GLN A 174 -4.83 14.60 5.77
CA GLN A 174 -5.48 15.65 6.55
C GLN A 174 -5.50 16.99 5.80
N LYS A 175 -4.39 17.37 5.17
CA LYS A 175 -4.31 18.57 4.33
C LYS A 175 -5.29 18.51 3.15
N LEU A 176 -5.47 17.35 2.52
CA LEU A 176 -6.46 17.19 1.46
C LEU A 176 -7.89 17.39 1.99
N ASN A 177 -8.22 16.73 3.10
CA ASN A 177 -9.55 16.82 3.73
C ASN A 177 -9.89 18.24 4.24
N GLN A 178 -8.90 19.01 4.66
CA GLN A 178 -9.09 20.42 5.04
C GLN A 178 -9.54 21.30 3.86
N ILE A 179 -9.20 20.92 2.63
CA ILE A 179 -9.51 21.72 1.45
C ILE A 179 -10.80 21.25 0.78
N GLN A 180 -11.06 19.94 0.77
CA GLN A 180 -12.27 19.35 0.19
C GLN A 180 -12.63 18.08 0.95
N ASP A 181 -13.91 17.94 1.27
CA ASP A 181 -14.41 16.76 1.98
C ASP A 181 -14.11 15.47 1.21
N ASP A 182 -13.75 14.41 1.95
CA ASP A 182 -13.29 13.12 1.43
C ASP A 182 -12.10 13.14 0.43
N ALA A 183 -11.44 14.28 0.16
CA ALA A 183 -10.33 14.30 -0.81
C ALA A 183 -9.16 13.38 -0.43
N GLY A 184 -8.87 13.24 0.87
CA GLY A 184 -7.92 12.27 1.39
C GLY A 184 -8.41 10.82 1.30
N GLY A 185 -9.72 10.58 1.38
CA GLY A 185 -10.34 9.28 1.11
C GLY A 185 -10.23 8.90 -0.37
N GLN A 186 -10.56 9.82 -1.27
CA GLN A 186 -10.37 9.67 -2.71
C GLN A 186 -8.90 9.42 -3.05
N PHE A 187 -7.96 10.14 -2.42
CA PHE A 187 -6.54 9.90 -2.63
C PHE A 187 -6.12 8.46 -2.28
N ARG A 188 -6.59 7.93 -1.14
CA ARG A 188 -6.36 6.51 -0.80
C ARG A 188 -6.99 5.56 -1.82
N ARG A 189 -8.21 5.82 -2.31
CA ARG A 189 -8.86 5.04 -3.38
C ARG A 189 -8.03 5.07 -4.67
N MET A 190 -7.54 6.23 -5.07
CA MET A 190 -6.71 6.40 -6.27
C MET A 190 -5.41 5.61 -6.19
N ILE A 191 -4.73 5.61 -5.03
CA ILE A 191 -3.55 4.77 -4.81
C ILE A 191 -3.88 3.29 -4.95
N ARG A 192 -4.97 2.83 -4.32
CA ARG A 192 -5.39 1.43 -4.38
C ARG A 192 -5.78 1.02 -5.81
N LEU A 193 -6.50 1.85 -6.54
CA LEU A 193 -6.81 1.62 -7.94
C LEU A 193 -5.55 1.59 -8.81
N LEU A 194 -4.56 2.46 -8.56
CA LEU A 194 -3.29 2.47 -9.31
C LEU A 194 -2.49 1.19 -9.03
N LYS A 195 -2.47 0.72 -7.78
CA LYS A 195 -1.88 -0.58 -7.41
C LYS A 195 -2.63 -1.73 -8.08
N ARG A 196 -3.97 -1.71 -8.09
CA ARG A 196 -4.78 -2.73 -8.77
C ARG A 196 -4.50 -2.76 -10.27
N PHE A 197 -4.40 -1.59 -10.91
CA PHE A 197 -3.99 -1.49 -12.31
C PHE A 197 -2.63 -2.16 -12.52
N ALA A 198 -1.64 -1.83 -11.69
CA ALA A 198 -0.31 -2.43 -11.74
C ALA A 198 -0.26 -3.95 -11.46
N ARG A 199 -1.29 -4.51 -10.80
CA ARG A 199 -1.38 -5.94 -10.49
C ARG A 199 -2.36 -6.71 -11.37
N SER A 200 -3.18 -6.03 -12.15
CA SER A 200 -4.28 -6.61 -12.93
C SER A 200 -3.89 -7.71 -13.93
N ARG A 201 -2.61 -7.79 -14.34
CA ARG A 201 -2.08 -8.85 -15.22
C ARG A 201 -1.05 -9.76 -14.52
N GLY A 202 -0.93 -9.67 -13.20
CA GLY A 202 -0.02 -10.46 -12.38
C GLY A 202 1.42 -10.44 -12.92
N LYS A 203 2.02 -11.63 -13.04
CA LYS A 203 3.42 -11.83 -13.46
C LYS A 203 3.72 -11.44 -14.92
N GLN A 204 2.70 -11.15 -15.73
CA GLN A 204 2.92 -10.70 -17.11
C GLN A 204 3.51 -9.29 -17.18
N TRP A 205 3.28 -8.46 -16.16
CA TRP A 205 3.81 -7.10 -16.10
C TRP A 205 4.88 -6.97 -15.02
N ASN A 206 6.04 -6.45 -15.39
CA ASN A 206 7.08 -6.07 -14.43
C ASN A 206 6.76 -4.67 -13.88
N MET A 207 5.88 -4.59 -12.88
CA MET A 207 5.44 -3.29 -12.34
C MET A 207 6.21 -2.89 -11.07
N PRO A 208 6.39 -1.59 -10.80
CA PRO A 208 7.11 -1.13 -9.62
C PRO A 208 6.33 -1.47 -8.33
N ASN A 209 7.05 -1.45 -7.21
CA ASN A 209 6.46 -1.78 -5.90
C ASN A 209 5.44 -0.72 -5.44
N GLY A 210 4.64 -1.09 -4.43
CA GLY A 210 3.58 -0.23 -3.90
C GLY A 210 4.07 1.12 -3.38
N LEU A 211 5.27 1.21 -2.81
CA LEU A 211 5.82 2.47 -2.33
C LEU A 211 6.06 3.46 -3.46
N LYS A 212 6.68 3.03 -4.57
CA LYS A 212 6.88 3.87 -5.76
C LYS A 212 5.55 4.33 -6.34
N LEU A 213 4.56 3.45 -6.43
CA LEU A 213 3.21 3.80 -6.90
C LEU A 213 2.53 4.82 -5.99
N THR A 214 2.69 4.70 -4.66
CA THR A 214 2.17 5.70 -3.70
C THR A 214 2.83 7.07 -3.89
N MET A 215 4.15 7.13 -4.07
CA MET A 215 4.87 8.39 -4.28
C MET A 215 4.45 9.07 -5.59
N LEU A 216 4.33 8.29 -6.66
CA LEU A 216 3.85 8.76 -7.97
C LEU A 216 2.39 9.21 -7.91
N ALA A 217 1.54 8.49 -7.20
CA ALA A 217 0.17 8.92 -6.99
C ALA A 217 0.12 10.28 -6.27
N ASP A 218 0.96 10.51 -5.25
CA ASP A 218 0.99 11.81 -4.59
C ASP A 218 1.51 12.95 -5.49
N GLU A 219 2.40 12.64 -6.44
CA GLU A 219 2.90 13.62 -7.43
C GLU A 219 1.82 13.97 -8.47
N CYS A 220 1.00 13.01 -8.86
CA CYS A 220 0.11 13.12 -10.02
C CYS A 220 -1.38 13.29 -9.68
N PHE A 221 -1.76 13.10 -8.41
CA PHE A 221 -3.16 13.20 -7.98
C PHE A 221 -3.66 14.64 -8.00
N GLU A 222 -4.74 14.86 -8.76
CA GLU A 222 -5.44 16.13 -8.84
C GLU A 222 -6.80 16.05 -8.14
N ARG A 223 -6.92 16.72 -7.00
CA ARG A 223 -8.12 16.69 -6.16
C ARG A 223 -9.36 17.37 -6.77
N SER A 224 -9.20 18.16 -7.83
CA SER A 224 -10.27 18.95 -8.45
C SER A 224 -11.36 18.07 -9.07
N TYR A 225 -11.07 16.79 -9.32
CA TYR A 225 -12.01 15.83 -9.90
C TYR A 225 -12.80 15.09 -8.83
N GLU A 226 -14.00 15.57 -8.51
CA GLU A 226 -14.89 14.93 -7.53
C GLU A 226 -15.28 13.49 -7.91
N ARG A 227 -15.42 13.20 -9.21
CA ARG A 227 -15.75 11.87 -9.69
C ARG A 227 -14.49 11.01 -9.80
N ASP A 228 -14.45 9.90 -9.05
CA ASP A 228 -13.38 8.90 -9.07
C ASP A 228 -13.00 8.40 -10.48
N ASP A 229 -13.95 8.29 -11.43
CA ASP A 229 -13.63 7.86 -12.80
C ASP A 229 -12.81 8.91 -13.57
N LYS A 230 -13.12 10.20 -13.37
CA LYS A 230 -12.30 11.32 -13.87
C LYS A 230 -10.98 11.43 -13.11
N ALA A 231 -11.01 11.36 -11.79
CA ALA A 231 -9.82 11.45 -10.94
C ALA A 231 -8.79 10.39 -11.33
N PHE A 232 -9.23 9.15 -11.59
CA PHE A 232 -8.33 8.09 -12.01
C PHE A 232 -7.82 8.26 -13.45
N TYR A 233 -8.67 8.69 -14.39
CA TYR A 233 -8.22 9.01 -15.75
C TYR A 233 -7.12 10.07 -15.75
N PHE A 234 -7.35 11.19 -15.04
CA PHE A 234 -6.38 12.27 -14.98
C PHE A 234 -5.15 11.94 -14.14
N LEU A 235 -5.28 11.07 -13.13
CA LEU A 235 -4.11 10.48 -12.46
C LEU A 235 -3.22 9.74 -13.46
N LEU A 236 -3.79 8.88 -14.32
CA LEU A 236 -3.05 8.19 -15.37
C LEU A 236 -2.43 9.16 -16.38
N SER A 237 -3.19 10.19 -16.79
CA SER A 237 -2.69 11.23 -17.71
C SER A 237 -1.48 11.97 -17.13
N ASN A 238 -1.60 12.46 -15.90
CA ASN A 238 -0.53 13.16 -15.20
C ASN A 238 0.67 12.23 -14.95
N LEU A 239 0.42 10.96 -14.65
CA LEU A 239 1.46 9.94 -14.48
C LEU A 239 2.20 9.68 -15.79
N HIS A 240 1.51 9.60 -16.92
CA HIS A 240 2.12 9.45 -18.24
C HIS A 240 3.10 10.58 -18.53
N GLU A 241 2.63 11.84 -18.39
CA GLU A 241 3.48 13.02 -18.59
C GLU A 241 4.66 13.06 -17.61
N ARG A 242 4.42 12.69 -16.34
CA ARG A 242 5.46 12.67 -15.31
C ARG A 242 6.56 11.67 -15.63
N LEU A 243 6.19 10.47 -16.08
CA LEU A 243 7.12 9.40 -16.44
C LEU A 243 7.82 9.64 -17.78
N GLN A 244 7.19 10.39 -18.70
CA GLN A 244 7.84 10.84 -19.92
C GLN A 244 8.99 11.81 -19.62
N LYS A 245 8.84 12.68 -18.62
CA LYS A 245 9.88 13.63 -18.19
C LYS A 245 10.99 12.96 -17.39
N SER A 246 10.64 12.09 -16.44
CA SER A 246 11.59 11.26 -15.71
C SER A 246 10.90 10.06 -15.08
N ARG A 247 11.57 8.92 -15.10
CA ARG A 247 11.16 7.69 -14.43
C ARG A 247 11.76 7.55 -13.03
N VAL A 248 12.58 8.50 -12.59
CA VAL A 248 13.11 8.54 -11.23
C VAL A 248 12.02 8.88 -10.23
N VAL A 249 11.95 8.07 -9.16
CA VAL A 249 11.03 8.25 -8.03
C VAL A 249 11.83 8.50 -6.76
N TRP A 250 11.45 9.52 -6.01
CA TRP A 250 12.07 9.88 -4.73
C TRP A 250 11.12 9.62 -3.57
N ASN A 251 11.68 9.36 -2.38
CA ASN A 251 10.88 9.26 -1.16
C ASN A 251 10.37 10.65 -0.75
N ARG A 252 9.09 10.93 -0.98
CA ARG A 252 8.49 12.24 -0.71
C ARG A 252 8.15 12.48 0.77
N ALA A 253 8.29 11.47 1.61
CA ALA A 253 8.19 11.66 3.05
C ALA A 253 9.40 12.40 3.64
N GLN A 254 10.50 12.47 2.88
CA GLN A 254 11.74 13.15 3.26
C GLN A 254 11.82 14.56 2.67
N PRO A 255 12.55 15.48 3.33
CA PRO A 255 12.81 16.81 2.77
C PRO A 255 13.61 16.69 1.46
N GLU A 256 13.35 17.61 0.52
CA GLU A 256 13.93 17.55 -0.82
C GLU A 256 15.46 17.52 -0.84
N SER A 257 16.12 18.17 0.13
CA SER A 257 17.58 18.21 0.25
C SER A 257 18.21 16.88 0.67
N ALA A 258 17.44 15.93 1.19
CA ALA A 258 17.94 14.66 1.76
C ALA A 258 17.13 13.43 1.35
N ARG A 259 16.20 13.55 0.38
CA ARG A 259 15.34 12.44 -0.02
C ARG A 259 16.10 11.31 -0.71
N ASP A 260 15.81 10.10 -0.29
CA ASP A 260 16.30 8.86 -0.87
C ASP A 260 15.71 8.64 -2.27
N ARG A 261 16.56 8.19 -3.20
CA ARG A 261 16.12 7.72 -4.51
C ARG A 261 15.58 6.30 -4.39
N LEU A 262 14.31 6.09 -4.75
CA LEU A 262 13.67 4.77 -4.68
C LEU A 262 13.94 3.92 -5.93
N THR A 263 14.22 4.56 -7.06
CA THR A 263 14.68 3.86 -8.28
C THR A 263 16.19 3.73 -8.30
N LYS A 264 16.69 2.69 -8.96
CA LYS A 264 18.13 2.54 -9.17
C LYS A 264 18.60 3.56 -10.20
N SER A 265 17.81 3.78 -11.23
CA SER A 265 18.08 4.70 -12.34
C SER A 265 16.77 5.15 -13.01
N ASP A 266 16.89 5.99 -14.04
CA ASP A 266 15.77 6.32 -14.94
C ASP A 266 15.45 5.17 -15.93
N ALA A 267 16.36 4.19 -16.05
CA ALA A 267 16.25 3.05 -16.95
C ALA A 267 15.69 1.79 -16.27
N ASP A 268 15.20 1.89 -15.03
CA ASP A 268 14.58 0.77 -14.32
C ASP A 268 13.44 0.20 -15.19
N GLU A 269 13.57 -1.06 -15.60
CA GLU A 269 12.65 -1.71 -16.55
C GLU A 269 11.20 -1.62 -16.10
N ASN A 270 10.95 -1.74 -14.80
CA ASN A 270 9.60 -1.66 -14.25
C ASN A 270 8.97 -0.26 -14.37
N MET A 271 9.77 0.80 -14.40
CA MET A 271 9.29 2.15 -14.61
C MET A 271 8.98 2.40 -16.09
N SER A 272 9.77 1.81 -16.98
CA SER A 272 9.51 1.82 -18.43
C SER A 272 8.22 1.06 -18.76
N GLU A 273 8.03 -0.11 -18.16
CA GLU A 273 6.80 -0.91 -18.29
C GLU A 273 5.60 -0.14 -17.75
N LEU A 274 5.68 0.46 -16.55
CA LEU A 274 4.61 1.30 -16.01
C LEU A 274 4.22 2.42 -16.98
N HIS A 275 5.20 3.16 -17.51
CA HIS A 275 4.95 4.24 -18.47
C HIS A 275 4.23 3.74 -19.73
N GLN A 276 4.67 2.59 -20.28
CA GLN A 276 4.03 1.96 -21.43
C GLN A 276 2.58 1.56 -21.13
N ARG A 277 2.34 0.85 -20.02
CA ARG A 277 0.99 0.37 -19.66
C ARG A 277 0.03 1.51 -19.36
N VAL A 278 0.50 2.58 -18.73
CA VAL A 278 -0.29 3.80 -18.54
C VAL A 278 -0.69 4.40 -19.90
N SER A 279 0.23 4.47 -20.87
CA SER A 279 -0.08 4.94 -22.23
C SER A 279 -1.13 4.06 -22.93
N GLU A 280 -1.01 2.74 -22.82
CA GLU A 280 -1.99 1.80 -23.35
C GLU A 280 -3.37 1.97 -22.69
N ALA A 281 -3.41 2.16 -21.36
CA ALA A 281 -4.65 2.40 -20.63
C ALA A 281 -5.34 3.69 -21.08
N LEU A 282 -4.59 4.78 -21.26
CA LEU A 282 -5.13 6.04 -21.76
C LEU A 282 -5.77 5.88 -23.14
N LYS A 283 -5.11 5.14 -24.06
CA LYS A 283 -5.67 4.84 -25.40
C LYS A 283 -6.99 4.10 -25.32
N GLN A 284 -7.14 3.14 -24.40
CA GLN A 284 -8.40 2.42 -24.22
C GLN A 284 -9.50 3.35 -23.67
N LEU A 285 -9.13 4.32 -22.83
CA LEU A 285 -10.05 5.28 -22.21
C LEU A 285 -10.42 6.46 -23.12
N GLU A 286 -9.77 6.64 -24.28
CA GLU A 286 -10.10 7.71 -25.26
C GLU A 286 -11.58 7.68 -25.66
N VAL A 287 -12.15 6.48 -25.82
CA VAL A 287 -13.57 6.27 -26.18
C VAL A 287 -14.54 6.98 -25.23
N LEU A 288 -14.15 7.22 -23.97
CA LEU A 288 -14.97 7.90 -22.97
C LEU A 288 -15.23 9.38 -23.30
N TRP A 289 -14.41 9.95 -24.19
CA TRP A 289 -14.51 11.34 -24.63
C TRP A 289 -15.32 11.49 -25.94
N GLU A 290 -15.64 10.40 -26.61
CA GLU A 290 -16.46 10.42 -27.82
C GLU A 290 -17.91 10.77 -27.51
N GLU A 291 -18.50 11.70 -28.26
CA GLU A 291 -19.90 12.15 -28.10
C GLU A 291 -20.90 10.98 -28.13
N LYS A 292 -20.61 9.96 -28.94
CA LYS A 292 -21.45 8.77 -29.14
C LYS A 292 -21.02 7.56 -28.30
N CYS A 293 -20.18 7.76 -27.28
CA CYS A 293 -19.77 6.69 -26.37
C CYS A 293 -20.98 5.99 -25.76
N THR A 294 -21.02 4.67 -25.88
CA THR A 294 -22.07 3.82 -25.28
C THR A 294 -21.60 3.22 -23.96
N TRP A 295 -22.55 2.83 -23.10
CA TRP A 295 -22.23 2.15 -21.83
C TRP A 295 -21.39 0.90 -22.05
N ALA A 296 -21.66 0.13 -23.11
CA ALA A 296 -20.88 -1.06 -23.46
C ALA A 296 -19.42 -0.72 -23.83
N GLN A 297 -19.17 0.37 -24.54
CA GLN A 297 -17.81 0.83 -24.85
C GLN A 297 -17.09 1.33 -23.60
N ALA A 298 -17.76 2.13 -22.77
CA ALA A 298 -17.19 2.60 -21.52
C ALA A 298 -16.82 1.44 -20.58
N ARG A 299 -17.72 0.47 -20.45
CA ARG A 299 -17.49 -0.77 -19.70
C ARG A 299 -16.28 -1.52 -20.22
N ALA A 300 -16.21 -1.76 -21.53
CA ALA A 300 -15.09 -2.47 -22.14
C ALA A 300 -13.74 -1.77 -21.89
N ALA A 301 -13.70 -0.44 -21.94
CA ALA A 301 -12.51 0.34 -21.62
C ALA A 301 -12.08 0.15 -20.15
N TRP A 302 -13.01 0.28 -19.20
CA TRP A 302 -12.73 0.10 -17.78
C TRP A 302 -12.40 -1.35 -17.40
N ASP A 303 -13.07 -2.33 -18.01
CA ASP A 303 -12.77 -3.76 -17.89
C ASP A 303 -11.37 -4.07 -18.38
N TRP A 304 -10.96 -3.46 -19.50
CA TRP A 304 -9.59 -3.57 -19.95
C TRP A 304 -8.65 -3.02 -18.89
N VAL A 305 -8.87 -1.82 -18.35
CA VAL A 305 -7.97 -1.21 -17.36
C VAL A 305 -7.77 -2.12 -16.14
N PHE A 306 -8.83 -2.69 -15.58
CA PHE A 306 -8.76 -3.37 -14.29
C PHE A 306 -8.80 -4.89 -14.32
N GLN A 307 -9.10 -5.51 -15.47
CA GLN A 307 -9.38 -6.95 -15.59
C GLN A 307 -10.40 -7.39 -14.53
N THR A 308 -11.60 -6.80 -14.59
CA THR A 308 -12.59 -6.89 -13.49
C THR A 308 -13.28 -8.23 -13.34
N GLY A 309 -13.09 -9.16 -14.28
CA GLY A 309 -13.80 -10.45 -14.30
C GLY A 309 -15.32 -10.31 -14.49
N GLY A 310 -15.79 -9.22 -15.11
CA GLY A 310 -17.22 -9.00 -15.37
C GLY A 310 -17.96 -8.17 -14.32
N PHE A 311 -17.28 -7.71 -13.27
CA PHE A 311 -17.89 -6.96 -12.17
C PHE A 311 -18.72 -5.74 -12.65
N PHE A 312 -18.21 -4.97 -13.61
CA PHE A 312 -18.94 -3.79 -14.08
C PHE A 312 -20.25 -4.14 -14.80
N LEU A 313 -20.29 -5.26 -15.54
CA LEU A 313 -21.51 -5.74 -16.16
C LEU A 313 -22.55 -6.13 -15.08
N GLU A 314 -22.12 -6.87 -14.06
CA GLU A 314 -22.98 -7.27 -12.94
C GLU A 314 -23.55 -6.07 -12.19
N PHE A 315 -22.72 -5.05 -11.95
CA PHE A 315 -23.12 -3.80 -11.31
C PHE A 315 -24.17 -3.05 -12.13
N GLU A 316 -23.97 -2.93 -13.44
CA GLU A 316 -24.94 -2.28 -14.35
C GLU A 316 -26.28 -3.03 -14.38
N CYS A 317 -26.27 -4.36 -14.47
CA CYS A 317 -27.48 -5.18 -14.45
C CYS A 317 -28.26 -5.05 -13.13
N SER A 318 -27.54 -5.02 -12.00
CA SER A 318 -28.15 -4.91 -10.67
C SER A 318 -28.84 -3.56 -10.46
N ASN A 319 -28.26 -2.47 -10.97
CA ASN A 319 -28.84 -1.13 -10.85
C ASN A 319 -30.01 -0.89 -11.80
N ASN A 320 -29.99 -1.48 -13.01
CA ASN A 320 -31.11 -1.37 -13.95
C ASN A 320 -32.36 -2.09 -13.45
N ASN A 321 -32.20 -3.21 -12.73
CA ASN A 321 -33.33 -3.95 -12.14
C ASN A 321 -33.97 -3.23 -10.93
N GLY A 322 -33.28 -2.27 -10.31
CA GLY A 322 -33.79 -1.48 -9.17
C GLY A 322 -34.68 -0.30 -9.57
N GLN A 323 -34.71 0.10 -10.84
CA GLN A 323 -35.54 1.21 -11.34
C GLN A 323 -36.86 0.76 -12.00
N GLY A 324 -37.10 -0.56 -12.14
CA GLY A 324 -38.29 -1.11 -12.80
C GLY A 324 -39.46 -1.51 -11.87
N GLY A 325 -39.41 -1.18 -10.58
CA GLY A 325 -40.34 -1.71 -9.57
C GLY A 325 -41.50 -0.80 -9.13
N GLY A 326 -41.72 0.34 -9.79
CA GLY A 326 -42.70 1.32 -9.31
C GLY A 326 -43.41 2.06 -10.42
N GLU A 327 -44.28 1.38 -11.16
CA GLU A 327 -45.49 1.97 -11.77
C GLU A 327 -46.33 0.86 -12.43
N SER A 328 -47.33 0.36 -11.71
CA SER A 328 -48.57 -0.20 -12.26
C SER A 328 -49.50 -0.56 -11.10
N GLN A 329 -50.20 0.45 -10.57
CA GLN A 329 -51.58 0.20 -10.16
C GLN A 329 -52.48 0.91 -11.16
N GLU A 330 -53.00 0.06 -12.05
CA GLU A 330 -54.04 0.39 -13.00
C GLU A 330 -55.27 0.92 -12.28
N ASN A 331 -55.65 2.09 -12.77
CA ASN A 331 -56.98 2.66 -12.75
C ASN A 331 -58.03 1.59 -13.11
N THR A 332 -58.76 1.08 -12.12
CA THR A 332 -60.04 0.40 -12.36
C THR A 332 -61.14 1.38 -12.01
N GLY A 333 -61.77 1.92 -13.06
CA GLY A 333 -62.95 2.76 -12.91
C GLY A 333 -64.16 1.98 -12.41
N ALA A 334 -64.95 2.66 -11.59
CA ALA A 334 -66.40 2.63 -11.58
C ALA A 334 -66.89 4.00 -11.09
#